data_AF-A0A536SU55-F1
#
_entry.id   AF-A0A536SU55-F1
#
_cell.length_a   1.000
_cell.length_b   1.000
_cell.length_c   1.000
_cell.angle_alpha   90.00
_cell.angle_beta   90.00
_cell.angle_gamma   90.00
#
_symmetry.space_group_name_H-M   'P 1'
#
loop_
_entity.id
_entity.type
_entity.pdbx_description
1 polymer ?
#
loop_
_entity_poly.entity_id
_entity_poly.type
_entity_poly.pdbx_seq_one_letter_code
_entity_poly.pdbx_strand_id
1 'polypeptide(L)'
;MLERCPVCGGAEATRVSRYNRFILFDRVPDPASAIYNYSLCHACGVVYAERRPAGERYKWLLERFEETLGRTDVGAPRPGKFALSSSSLTDEAREQLRRMVANGVFVSGTRGLARKDYLPSLMNDRLASSMHVEILGSLLPLKAPRVLEIRSRLGSISAMLQRLYGASCAAMTLFENQRFLIEEVYGIPASCPIDFDAFSIPFEGRFDVIISNHMLTHAVRPKEFLATVRERLAPGGHLYLYQEPMEGEFLDRGKSMFNTLNPFHLQTFNQPSAVRALEANGFQVIFCTVRDDLFLAIAQAADMPGDNWKRMSDSQRSRRRSAYRVANDTAILRVPEHLRAPFAKDWDAIVERSLANGVATRSKDGRIKVRKVEEQAT
;
A
#
# COMPACT_ATOMS: atom_id res chain seq x y z
N MET A 1 21.85 5.13 -4.60
CA MET A 1 21.42 4.18 -3.55
C MET A 1 21.17 5.01 -2.31
N LEU A 2 20.12 4.75 -1.54
CA LEU A 2 19.85 5.55 -0.33
C LEU A 2 20.88 5.23 0.77
N GLU A 3 21.51 6.26 1.32
CA GLU A 3 22.46 6.14 2.44
C GLU A 3 21.77 6.10 3.81
N ARG A 4 20.52 6.56 3.88
CA ARG A 4 19.73 6.63 5.11
C ARG A 4 18.32 6.09 4.87
N CYS A 5 17.66 5.68 5.94
CA CYS A 5 16.26 5.27 5.89
C CYS A 5 15.40 6.43 5.37
N PRO A 6 14.62 6.24 4.29
CA PRO A 6 13.82 7.30 3.68
C PRO A 6 12.60 7.70 4.53
N VAL A 7 12.32 6.99 5.62
CA VAL A 7 11.20 7.26 6.52
C VAL A 7 11.64 8.05 7.74
N CYS A 8 12.65 7.57 8.48
CA CYS A 8 13.08 8.19 9.74
C CYS A 8 14.49 8.82 9.69
N GLY A 9 15.20 8.73 8.56
CA GLY A 9 16.57 9.26 8.42
C GLY A 9 17.68 8.48 9.14
N GLY A 10 17.38 7.31 9.72
CA GLY A 10 18.38 6.47 10.40
C GLY A 10 19.45 5.94 9.42
N ALA A 11 20.71 5.95 9.84
CA ALA A 11 21.86 5.57 8.99
C ALA A 11 22.13 4.06 8.96
N GLU A 12 21.82 3.34 10.03
CA GLU A 12 22.08 1.89 10.12
C GLU A 12 20.90 1.06 9.59
N ALA A 13 21.23 0.06 8.76
CA ALA A 13 20.28 -0.90 8.24
C ALA A 13 20.91 -2.27 7.96
N THR A 14 20.08 -3.30 7.79
CA THR A 14 20.50 -4.61 7.29
C THR A 14 19.69 -4.98 6.07
N ARG A 15 20.35 -5.32 4.97
CA ARG A 15 19.68 -5.86 3.77
C ARG A 15 19.01 -7.19 4.10
N VAL A 16 17.72 -7.29 3.82
CA VAL A 16 16.87 -8.45 4.10
C VAL A 16 16.39 -9.16 2.84
N SER A 17 16.29 -8.46 1.73
CA SER A 17 16.00 -9.05 0.42
C SER A 17 16.67 -8.21 -0.68
N ARG A 18 17.24 -8.87 -1.67
CA ARG A 18 17.77 -8.19 -2.86
C ARG A 18 16.68 -7.86 -3.88
N TYR A 19 15.66 -8.71 -3.96
CA TYR A 19 14.75 -8.78 -5.10
C TYR A 19 13.33 -8.31 -4.77
N ASN A 20 12.65 -7.80 -5.78
CA ASN A 20 11.21 -7.56 -5.78
C ASN A 20 10.48 -8.60 -6.65
N ARG A 21 9.16 -8.45 -6.81
CA ARG A 21 8.30 -9.33 -7.59
C ARG A 21 8.76 -9.64 -9.02
N PHE A 22 9.46 -8.73 -9.69
CA PHE A 22 9.90 -8.97 -11.07
C PHE A 22 10.83 -10.19 -11.19
N ILE A 23 11.46 -10.65 -10.11
CA ILE A 23 12.25 -11.89 -10.12
C ILE A 23 11.41 -13.14 -10.45
N LEU A 24 10.09 -13.04 -10.39
CA LEU A 24 9.14 -14.10 -10.70
C LEU A 24 8.59 -14.01 -12.13
N PHE A 25 9.05 -13.05 -12.94
CA PHE A 25 8.55 -12.85 -14.30
C PHE A 25 9.51 -13.47 -15.30
N ASP A 26 8.97 -14.15 -16.31
CA ASP A 26 9.76 -14.66 -17.45
C ASP A 26 10.40 -13.52 -18.24
N ARG A 27 9.74 -12.36 -18.26
CA ARG A 27 10.21 -11.15 -18.92
C ARG A 27 10.16 -9.98 -17.95
N VAL A 28 11.34 -9.58 -17.45
CA VAL A 28 11.49 -8.34 -16.69
C VAL A 28 11.63 -7.16 -17.66
N PRO A 29 11.17 -5.95 -17.30
CA PRO A 29 11.36 -4.76 -18.15
C PRO A 29 12.83 -4.52 -18.51
N ASP A 30 13.71 -4.73 -17.54
CA ASP A 30 15.17 -4.70 -17.68
C ASP A 30 15.83 -5.44 -16.49
N PRO A 31 17.13 -5.81 -16.58
CA PRO A 31 17.81 -6.53 -15.50
C PRO A 31 17.87 -5.81 -14.14
N ALA A 32 17.80 -4.47 -14.13
CA ALA A 32 17.85 -3.69 -12.89
C ALA A 32 16.50 -3.66 -12.17
N SER A 33 15.39 -3.87 -12.89
CA SER A 33 14.01 -3.81 -12.41
C SER A 33 13.75 -4.71 -11.22
N ALA A 34 14.36 -5.91 -11.21
CA ALA A 34 14.17 -6.88 -10.15
C ALA A 34 14.93 -6.56 -8.86
N ILE A 35 15.88 -5.61 -8.87
CA ILE A 35 16.84 -5.41 -7.77
C ILE A 35 16.53 -4.12 -7.01
N TYR A 36 15.80 -4.23 -5.90
CA TYR A 36 15.41 -3.09 -5.06
C TYR A 36 16.23 -2.98 -3.76
N ASN A 37 16.92 -4.06 -3.36
CA ASN A 37 17.70 -4.12 -2.13
C ASN A 37 16.92 -3.61 -0.91
N TYR A 38 15.92 -4.38 -0.49
CA TYR A 38 15.15 -4.09 0.71
C TYR A 38 16.00 -4.24 1.97
N SER A 39 15.96 -3.22 2.81
CA SER A 39 16.77 -3.13 4.03
C SER A 39 15.93 -2.75 5.25
N LEU A 40 16.16 -3.47 6.35
CA LEU A 40 15.56 -3.21 7.65
C LEU A 40 16.31 -2.08 8.34
N CYS A 41 15.66 -0.93 8.52
CA CYS A 41 16.21 0.18 9.30
C CYS A 41 16.38 -0.23 10.77
N HIS A 42 17.53 0.05 11.37
CA HIS A 42 17.76 -0.29 12.78
C HIS A 42 17.10 0.70 13.75
N ALA A 43 16.73 1.89 13.29
CA ALA A 43 16.10 2.90 14.12
C ALA A 43 14.57 2.72 14.19
N CYS A 44 13.82 2.93 13.10
CA CYS A 44 12.35 2.77 13.12
C CYS A 44 11.88 1.32 12.85
N GLY A 45 12.75 0.46 12.30
CA GLY A 45 12.39 -0.89 11.89
C GLY A 45 11.57 -0.98 10.60
N VAL A 46 11.30 0.10 9.87
CA VAL A 46 10.70 -0.05 8.54
C VAL A 46 11.67 -0.81 7.62
N VAL A 47 11.16 -1.77 6.85
CA VAL A 47 11.91 -2.37 5.73
C VAL A 47 11.61 -1.55 4.49
N TYR A 48 12.64 -1.11 3.79
CA TYR A 48 12.50 -0.17 2.68
C TYR A 48 13.41 -0.55 1.50
N ALA A 49 12.98 -0.26 0.28
CA ALA A 49 13.79 -0.38 -0.92
C ALA A 49 14.90 0.69 -0.95
N GLU A 50 16.17 0.29 -1.02
CA GLU A 50 17.33 1.17 -1.20
C GLU A 50 17.42 1.74 -2.62
N ARG A 51 16.87 1.01 -3.60
CA ARG A 51 16.73 1.43 -5.00
C ARG A 51 15.25 1.60 -5.31
N ARG A 52 14.86 2.84 -5.63
CA ARG A 52 13.46 3.21 -5.86
C ARG A 52 13.28 3.69 -7.29
N PRO A 53 12.21 3.28 -7.97
CA PRO A 53 11.80 3.94 -9.21
C PRO A 53 11.39 5.38 -8.89
N ALA A 54 11.87 6.34 -9.67
CA ALA A 54 11.59 7.77 -9.54
C ALA A 54 11.50 8.40 -10.94
N GLY A 55 10.90 9.59 -11.05
CA GLY A 55 10.70 10.31 -12.31
C GLY A 55 10.06 9.46 -13.40
N GLU A 56 10.60 9.57 -14.63
CA GLU A 56 10.11 8.82 -15.80
C GLU A 56 10.05 7.31 -15.59
N ARG A 57 10.93 6.75 -14.74
CA ARG A 57 10.87 5.32 -14.46
C ARG A 57 9.64 4.93 -13.65
N TYR A 58 9.28 5.73 -12.65
CA TYR A 58 8.06 5.48 -11.88
C TYR A 58 6.82 5.66 -12.75
N LYS A 59 6.80 6.72 -13.56
CA LYS A 59 5.73 7.00 -14.51
C LYS A 59 5.51 5.83 -15.48
N TRP A 60 6.58 5.29 -16.07
CA TRP A 60 6.51 4.13 -16.96
C TRP A 60 5.87 2.90 -16.30
N LEU A 61 6.21 2.63 -15.04
CA LEU A 61 5.61 1.52 -14.28
C LEU A 61 4.11 1.77 -14.06
N LEU A 62 3.73 2.99 -13.71
CA LEU A 62 2.33 3.35 -13.44
C LEU A 62 1.46 3.31 -14.71
N GLU A 63 1.98 3.75 -15.85
CA GLU A 63 1.30 3.65 -17.16
C GLU A 63 1.04 2.19 -17.57
N ARG A 64 1.85 1.26 -17.06
CA ARG A 64 1.77 -0.19 -17.25
C ARG A 64 1.43 -0.90 -15.95
N PHE A 65 0.56 -0.32 -15.13
CA PHE A 65 0.28 -0.79 -13.78
C PHE A 65 -0.11 -2.29 -13.72
N GLU A 66 -1.03 -2.72 -14.59
CA GLU A 66 -1.51 -4.10 -14.66
C GLU A 66 -0.42 -5.09 -15.09
N GLU A 67 0.36 -4.73 -16.11
CA GLU A 67 1.51 -5.52 -16.60
C GLU A 67 2.60 -5.63 -15.53
N THR A 68 2.92 -4.49 -14.88
CA THR A 68 3.92 -4.39 -13.81
C THR A 68 3.55 -5.26 -12.60
N LEU A 69 2.26 -5.44 -12.34
CA LEU A 69 1.77 -6.32 -11.29
C LEU A 69 1.58 -7.78 -11.74
N GLY A 70 1.88 -8.11 -13.00
CA GLY A 70 1.70 -9.44 -13.58
C GLY A 70 0.23 -9.87 -13.60
N ARG A 71 -0.69 -8.91 -13.76
CA ARG A 71 -2.14 -9.18 -13.89
C ARG A 71 -2.55 -9.42 -15.34
N THR A 72 -1.72 -8.99 -16.28
CA THR A 72 -1.92 -9.10 -17.72
C THR A 72 -0.60 -9.36 -18.41
N ASP A 73 -0.66 -10.06 -19.54
CA ASP A 73 0.48 -10.12 -20.45
C ASP A 73 0.77 -8.74 -21.05
N VAL A 74 2.02 -8.53 -21.44
CA VAL A 74 2.47 -7.28 -22.07
C VAL A 74 1.70 -7.04 -23.36
N GLY A 75 1.03 -5.89 -23.47
CA GLY A 75 0.22 -5.53 -24.62
C GLY A 75 -1.15 -6.23 -24.72
N ALA A 76 -1.52 -7.07 -23.75
CA ALA A 76 -2.84 -7.68 -23.71
C ALA A 76 -3.92 -6.64 -23.32
N PRO A 77 -5.19 -6.83 -23.78
CA PRO A 77 -6.30 -6.01 -23.31
C PRO A 77 -6.42 -6.09 -21.80
N ARG A 78 -6.53 -4.94 -21.13
CA ARG A 78 -6.59 -4.88 -19.67
C ARG A 78 -7.94 -5.44 -19.18
N PRO A 79 -7.99 -6.56 -18.43
CA PRO A 79 -9.20 -7.21 -17.96
C PRO A 79 -9.78 -6.50 -16.72
N GLY A 80 -9.50 -5.20 -16.57
CA GLY A 80 -9.81 -4.44 -15.37
C GLY A 80 -11.31 -4.26 -15.16
N LYS A 81 -11.73 -4.24 -13.90
CA LYS A 81 -13.01 -3.63 -13.53
C LYS A 81 -12.94 -2.18 -14.00
N PHE A 82 -13.84 -1.81 -14.91
CA PHE A 82 -13.87 -0.52 -15.60
C PHE A 82 -13.65 0.69 -14.68
N ALA A 83 -14.12 0.62 -13.43
CA ALA A 83 -13.98 1.65 -12.40
C ALA A 83 -12.60 1.78 -11.72
N LEU A 84 -11.66 0.85 -11.94
CA LEU A 84 -10.33 0.81 -11.28
C LEU A 84 -9.17 0.54 -12.26
N SER A 85 -9.42 0.69 -13.57
CA SER A 85 -8.41 0.57 -14.63
C SER A 85 -7.46 1.77 -14.64
N SER A 86 -6.20 1.54 -15.01
CA SER A 86 -5.21 2.60 -15.27
C SER A 86 -5.36 3.29 -16.63
N SER A 87 -6.26 2.81 -17.49
CA SER A 87 -6.50 3.41 -18.81
C SER A 87 -7.24 4.74 -18.72
N SER A 88 -6.86 5.69 -19.58
CA SER A 88 -7.63 6.91 -19.80
C SER A 88 -9.03 6.58 -20.33
N LEU A 89 -10.01 7.41 -19.96
CA LEU A 89 -11.39 7.25 -20.41
C LEU A 89 -11.58 7.87 -21.81
N THR A 90 -12.19 7.11 -22.71
CA THR A 90 -12.75 7.67 -23.96
C THR A 90 -14.08 8.38 -23.66
N ASP A 91 -14.58 9.17 -24.61
CA ASP A 91 -15.86 9.87 -24.43
C ASP A 91 -17.04 8.90 -24.35
N GLU A 92 -17.01 7.81 -25.12
CA GLU A 92 -18.01 6.74 -25.05
C GLU A 92 -17.98 6.06 -23.67
N ALA A 93 -16.77 5.86 -23.13
CA ALA A 93 -16.59 5.29 -21.79
C ALA A 93 -17.15 6.21 -20.70
N ARG A 94 -16.91 7.53 -20.81
CA ARG A 94 -17.50 8.53 -19.89
C ARG A 94 -19.01 8.51 -19.97
N GLU A 95 -19.59 8.52 -21.16
CA GLU A 95 -21.04 8.52 -21.34
C GLU A 95 -21.68 7.22 -20.83
N GLN A 96 -21.03 6.08 -21.05
CA GLN A 96 -21.46 4.82 -20.44
C GLN A 96 -21.44 4.90 -18.92
N LEU A 97 -20.37 5.42 -18.31
CA LEU A 97 -20.31 5.60 -16.85
C LEU A 97 -21.41 6.52 -16.35
N ARG A 98 -21.68 7.66 -17.00
CA ARG A 98 -22.78 8.59 -16.65
C ARG A 98 -24.13 7.88 -16.58
N ARG A 99 -24.45 7.11 -17.62
CA ARG A 99 -25.69 6.31 -17.66
C ARG A 99 -25.76 5.31 -16.51
N MET A 100 -24.64 4.66 -16.17
CA MET A 100 -24.61 3.69 -15.07
C MET A 100 -24.71 4.35 -13.69
N VAL A 101 -24.08 5.52 -13.48
CA VAL A 101 -24.14 6.25 -12.20
C VAL A 101 -25.47 6.95 -11.97
N ALA A 102 -26.26 7.23 -13.03
CA ALA A 102 -27.59 7.82 -12.92
C ALA A 102 -28.56 6.96 -12.07
N ASN A 103 -28.29 5.66 -11.94
CA ASN A 103 -29.05 4.76 -11.06
C ASN A 103 -28.64 4.86 -9.57
N GLY A 104 -27.62 5.66 -9.25
CA GLY A 104 -27.10 5.88 -7.91
C GLY A 104 -26.21 4.76 -7.37
N VAL A 105 -25.80 4.91 -6.11
CA VAL A 105 -24.95 3.93 -5.40
C VAL A 105 -25.74 2.69 -4.97
N PHE A 106 -26.98 2.88 -4.53
CA PHE A 106 -27.85 1.81 -4.02
C PHE A 106 -28.92 1.47 -5.04
N VAL A 107 -28.73 0.36 -5.75
CA VAL A 107 -29.68 -0.12 -6.77
C VAL A 107 -30.44 -1.33 -6.22
N SER A 108 -31.76 -1.20 -6.11
CA SER A 108 -32.62 -2.31 -5.66
C SER A 108 -32.71 -3.40 -6.72
N GLY A 109 -32.57 -4.67 -6.29
CA GLY A 109 -32.76 -5.83 -7.16
C GLY A 109 -34.19 -5.94 -7.74
N THR A 110 -35.18 -5.29 -7.12
CA THR A 110 -36.58 -5.29 -7.59
C THR A 110 -36.82 -4.41 -8.82
N ARG A 111 -35.86 -3.59 -9.24
CA ARG A 111 -35.99 -2.71 -10.42
C ARG A 111 -35.80 -3.44 -11.76
N GLY A 112 -35.41 -4.71 -11.76
CA GLY A 112 -35.15 -5.48 -12.99
C GLY A 112 -33.95 -4.99 -13.80
N LEU A 113 -33.10 -4.14 -13.23
CA LEU A 113 -31.89 -3.62 -13.89
C LEU A 113 -30.82 -4.71 -13.98
N ALA A 114 -30.17 -4.82 -15.13
CA ALA A 114 -29.04 -5.71 -15.33
C ALA A 114 -27.74 -5.08 -14.81
N ARG A 115 -26.69 -5.90 -14.60
CA ARG A 115 -25.37 -5.42 -14.12
C ARG A 115 -24.68 -4.41 -15.05
N LYS A 116 -25.10 -4.32 -16.32
CA LYS A 116 -24.60 -3.33 -17.27
C LYS A 116 -25.23 -1.95 -17.11
N ASP A 117 -26.32 -1.85 -16.34
CA ASP A 117 -27.11 -0.62 -16.17
C ASP A 117 -26.70 0.15 -14.91
N TYR A 118 -25.86 -0.41 -14.04
CA TYR A 118 -25.37 0.25 -12.82
C TYR A 118 -23.96 -0.22 -12.45
N LEU A 119 -23.34 0.42 -11.45
CA LEU A 119 -21.99 0.08 -10.97
C LEU A 119 -22.02 -0.63 -9.60
N PRO A 120 -22.01 -1.98 -9.55
CA PRO A 120 -21.92 -2.72 -8.29
C PRO A 120 -20.72 -2.33 -7.42
N SER A 121 -19.64 -1.84 -8.04
CA SER A 121 -18.44 -1.41 -7.33
C SER A 121 -18.69 -0.25 -6.38
N LEU A 122 -19.63 0.66 -6.68
CA LEU A 122 -19.97 1.78 -5.77
C LEU A 122 -20.57 1.27 -4.47
N MET A 123 -21.56 0.37 -4.55
CA MET A 123 -22.17 -0.25 -3.37
C MET A 123 -21.14 -1.05 -2.55
N ASN A 124 -20.32 -1.86 -3.22
CA ASN A 124 -19.30 -2.67 -2.55
C ASN A 124 -18.26 -1.80 -1.84
N ASP A 125 -17.83 -0.71 -2.48
CA ASP A 125 -16.89 0.25 -1.88
C ASP A 125 -17.53 0.98 -0.69
N ARG A 126 -18.81 1.34 -0.79
CA ARG A 126 -19.58 1.96 0.30
C ARG A 126 -19.66 1.06 1.53
N LEU A 127 -20.00 -0.21 1.33
CA LEU A 127 -20.08 -1.20 2.40
C LEU A 127 -18.71 -1.45 3.04
N ALA A 128 -17.67 -1.68 2.21
CA ALA A 128 -16.31 -1.89 2.71
C ALA A 128 -15.76 -0.68 3.47
N SER A 129 -16.17 0.53 3.09
CA SER A 129 -15.69 1.78 3.68
C SER A 129 -16.42 2.19 4.97
N SER A 130 -17.60 1.62 5.24
CA SER A 130 -18.47 2.04 6.36
C SER A 130 -17.77 2.02 7.72
N MET A 131 -16.98 0.98 7.98
CA MET A 131 -16.23 0.85 9.24
C MET A 131 -15.24 1.99 9.48
N HIS A 132 -14.69 2.58 8.42
CA HIS A 132 -13.71 3.67 8.56
C HIS A 132 -14.38 4.94 9.09
N VAL A 133 -15.60 5.20 8.64
CA VAL A 133 -16.39 6.35 9.08
C VAL A 133 -16.83 6.19 10.53
N GLU A 134 -17.18 4.98 10.94
CA GLU A 134 -17.50 4.66 12.34
C GLU A 134 -16.30 4.90 13.26
N ILE A 135 -15.11 4.43 12.86
CA ILE A 135 -13.87 4.65 13.60
C ILE A 135 -13.58 6.16 13.72
N LEU A 136 -13.66 6.90 12.60
CA LEU A 136 -13.39 8.34 12.58
C LEU A 136 -14.39 9.11 13.44
N GLY A 137 -15.69 8.84 13.32
CA GLY A 137 -16.75 9.48 14.09
C GLY A 137 -16.71 9.19 15.58
N SER A 138 -16.23 7.99 15.96
CA SER A 138 -16.10 7.58 17.36
C SER A 138 -14.87 8.16 18.05
N LEU A 139 -13.78 8.38 17.30
CA LEU A 139 -12.48 8.75 17.87
C LEU A 139 -12.12 10.22 17.67
N LEU A 140 -12.78 10.93 16.75
CA LEU A 140 -12.50 12.33 16.43
C LEU A 140 -13.73 13.21 16.68
N PRO A 141 -13.55 14.45 17.18
CA PRO A 141 -14.64 15.39 17.40
C PRO A 141 -15.07 16.06 16.07
N LEU A 142 -15.66 15.30 15.15
CA LEU A 142 -16.04 15.79 13.83
C LEU A 142 -17.24 16.75 13.87
N LYS A 143 -17.04 18.00 13.45
CA LYS A 143 -18.10 19.03 13.29
C LYS A 143 -17.88 19.82 12.01
N ALA A 144 -18.61 19.49 10.94
CA ALA A 144 -18.40 20.06 9.61
C ALA A 144 -16.92 20.09 9.17
N PRO A 145 -16.15 18.99 9.35
CA PRO A 145 -14.72 19.00 9.15
C PRO A 145 -14.36 19.21 7.68
N ARG A 146 -13.19 19.79 7.42
CA ARG A 146 -12.57 19.79 6.10
C ARG A 146 -11.70 18.56 5.93
N VAL A 147 -12.04 17.72 4.94
CA VAL A 147 -11.47 16.38 4.76
C VAL A 147 -10.79 16.25 3.40
N LEU A 148 -9.60 15.66 3.38
CA LEU A 148 -8.93 15.19 2.16
C LEU A 148 -8.82 13.67 2.19
N GLU A 149 -9.24 13.00 1.13
CA GLU A 149 -9.00 11.56 0.95
C GLU A 149 -7.94 11.32 -0.14
N ILE A 150 -6.75 10.90 0.27
CA ILE A 150 -5.63 10.57 -0.60
C ILE A 150 -5.75 9.10 -1.03
N ARG A 151 -5.62 8.88 -2.34
CA ARG A 151 -5.80 7.59 -3.02
C ARG A 151 -7.21 7.04 -2.78
N SER A 152 -8.19 7.94 -2.88
CA SER A 152 -9.60 7.56 -2.81
C SER A 152 -9.92 6.56 -3.91
N ARG A 153 -10.62 5.49 -3.55
CA ARG A 153 -11.04 4.45 -4.51
C ARG A 153 -12.22 4.94 -5.31
N LEU A 154 -13.37 5.12 -4.65
CA LEU A 154 -14.60 5.62 -5.25
C LEU A 154 -15.28 6.65 -4.33
N GLY A 155 -14.53 7.38 -3.50
CA GLY A 155 -15.05 8.50 -2.69
C GLY A 155 -16.01 8.13 -1.56
N SER A 156 -16.19 6.83 -1.24
CA SER A 156 -17.22 6.39 -0.30
C SER A 156 -17.04 6.96 1.11
N ILE A 157 -15.81 7.03 1.62
CA ILE A 157 -15.52 7.60 2.94
C ILE A 157 -15.87 9.09 2.95
N SER A 158 -15.34 9.85 1.99
CA SER A 158 -15.63 11.28 1.83
C SER A 158 -17.13 11.56 1.74
N ALA A 159 -17.86 10.83 0.89
CA ALA A 159 -19.30 11.01 0.73
C ALA A 159 -20.11 10.63 1.98
N MET A 160 -19.65 9.67 2.79
CA MET A 160 -20.27 9.37 4.09
C MET A 160 -20.01 10.49 5.10
N LEU A 161 -18.79 11.01 5.16
CA LEU A 161 -18.43 12.10 6.07
C LEU A 161 -19.17 13.39 5.73
N GLN A 162 -19.31 13.73 4.44
CA GLN A 162 -20.11 14.87 3.99
C GLN A 162 -21.57 14.73 4.47
N ARG A 163 -22.17 13.54 4.30
CA ARG A 163 -23.56 13.28 4.68
C ARG A 163 -23.79 13.28 6.19
N LEU A 164 -22.92 12.64 6.96
CA LEU A 164 -23.14 12.39 8.39
C LEU A 164 -22.64 13.53 9.28
N TYR A 165 -21.58 14.21 8.86
CA TYR A 165 -20.90 15.23 9.67
C TYR A 165 -20.88 16.61 9.01
N GLY A 166 -21.51 16.79 7.84
CA GLY A 166 -21.47 18.05 7.10
C GLY A 166 -20.08 18.40 6.57
N ALA A 167 -19.22 17.38 6.36
CA ALA A 167 -17.83 17.60 5.97
C ALA A 167 -17.67 18.24 4.57
N SER A 168 -16.72 19.16 4.44
CA SER A 168 -16.26 19.67 3.14
C SER A 168 -15.12 18.78 2.64
N CYS A 169 -15.35 18.02 1.58
CA CYS A 169 -14.44 16.97 1.14
C CYS A 169 -13.72 17.31 -0.16
N ALA A 170 -12.48 16.85 -0.28
CA ALA A 170 -11.73 16.77 -1.54
C ALA A 170 -11.06 15.39 -1.64
N ALA A 171 -10.77 14.94 -2.86
CA ALA A 171 -10.15 13.63 -3.08
C ALA A 171 -8.93 13.70 -4.01
N MET A 172 -7.98 12.80 -3.83
CA MET A 172 -6.92 12.54 -4.79
C MET A 172 -6.99 11.08 -5.22
N THR A 173 -6.89 10.80 -6.51
CA THR A 173 -7.04 9.44 -7.05
C THR A 173 -5.82 8.99 -7.83
N LEU A 174 -5.70 7.68 -7.99
CA LEU A 174 -4.62 7.08 -8.76
C LEU A 174 -4.90 7.19 -10.27
N PHE A 175 -6.17 7.01 -10.65
CA PHE A 175 -6.59 6.90 -12.03
C PHE A 175 -7.77 7.83 -12.36
N GLU A 176 -7.89 8.15 -13.64
CA GLU A 176 -8.87 9.12 -14.15
C GLU A 176 -10.31 8.66 -13.91
N ASN A 177 -10.59 7.37 -14.07
CA ASN A 177 -11.91 6.79 -13.83
C ASN A 177 -12.39 6.95 -12.39
N GLN A 178 -11.50 6.86 -11.41
CA GLN A 178 -11.81 7.10 -10.01
C GLN A 178 -12.17 8.56 -9.80
N ARG A 179 -11.37 9.50 -10.33
CA ARG A 179 -11.66 10.94 -10.28
C ARG A 179 -13.05 11.23 -10.86
N PHE A 180 -13.27 10.76 -12.09
CA PHE A 180 -14.53 10.94 -12.81
C PHE A 180 -15.73 10.44 -12.01
N LEU A 181 -15.66 9.23 -11.46
CA LEU A 181 -16.76 8.67 -10.67
C LEU A 181 -17.01 9.42 -9.37
N ILE A 182 -15.96 9.91 -8.71
CA ILE A 182 -16.11 10.70 -7.47
C ILE A 182 -16.82 12.02 -7.76
N GLU A 183 -16.43 12.71 -8.83
CA GLU A 183 -17.02 13.97 -9.27
C GLU A 183 -18.47 13.78 -9.72
N GLU A 184 -18.74 12.79 -10.58
CA GLU A 184 -20.07 12.57 -11.15
C GLU A 184 -21.08 12.02 -10.12
N VAL A 185 -20.65 11.13 -9.21
CA VAL A 185 -21.57 10.50 -8.24
C VAL A 185 -21.82 11.40 -7.04
N TYR A 186 -20.81 12.14 -6.57
CA TYR A 186 -20.88 12.85 -5.29
C TYR A 186 -20.66 14.36 -5.40
N GLY A 187 -20.24 14.89 -6.55
CA GLY A 187 -19.89 16.30 -6.69
C GLY A 187 -18.67 16.70 -5.85
N ILE A 188 -17.83 15.75 -5.48
CA ILE A 188 -16.64 15.99 -4.66
C ILE A 188 -15.48 16.38 -5.58
N PRO A 189 -14.82 17.54 -5.38
CA PRO A 189 -13.68 17.93 -6.19
C PRO A 189 -12.54 16.91 -6.03
N ALA A 190 -11.98 16.46 -7.16
CA ALA A 190 -10.94 15.43 -7.16
C ALA A 190 -9.75 15.77 -8.07
N SER A 191 -8.56 15.33 -7.68
CA SER A 191 -7.32 15.50 -8.45
C SER A 191 -6.72 14.15 -8.85
N CYS A 192 -6.13 14.09 -10.06
CA CYS A 192 -5.54 12.89 -10.64
C CYS A 192 -4.48 13.26 -11.68
N PRO A 193 -3.39 12.48 -11.82
CA PRO A 193 -2.99 11.38 -10.95
C PRO A 193 -2.23 11.88 -9.71
N ILE A 194 -2.18 11.05 -8.67
CA ILE A 194 -1.21 11.22 -7.58
C ILE A 194 0.20 10.99 -8.12
N ASP A 195 1.09 11.97 -7.94
CA ASP A 195 2.53 11.77 -8.10
C ASP A 195 3.11 11.19 -6.79
N PHE A 196 3.61 9.95 -6.83
CA PHE A 196 4.18 9.28 -5.66
C PHE A 196 5.65 9.64 -5.43
N ASP A 197 6.32 10.23 -6.42
CA ASP A 197 7.70 10.71 -6.33
C ASP A 197 7.76 12.17 -5.88
N ALA A 198 6.97 13.04 -6.52
CA ALA A 198 6.84 14.46 -6.18
C ALA A 198 5.47 14.76 -5.54
N PHE A 199 5.17 14.07 -4.44
CA PHE A 199 3.86 14.19 -3.78
C PHE A 199 3.54 15.63 -3.35
N SER A 200 2.40 16.12 -3.81
CA SER A 200 1.86 17.43 -3.47
C SER A 200 0.33 17.35 -3.32
N ILE A 201 -0.24 18.28 -2.53
CA ILE A 201 -1.69 18.38 -2.33
C ILE A 201 -2.18 19.64 -3.07
N PRO A 202 -2.92 19.49 -4.19
CA PRO A 202 -3.24 20.59 -5.12
C PRO A 202 -4.48 21.41 -4.72
N PHE A 203 -4.98 21.23 -3.50
CA PHE A 203 -6.10 21.99 -2.96
C PHE A 203 -5.57 23.08 -2.04
N GLU A 204 -6.26 24.20 -1.90
CA GLU A 204 -5.85 25.31 -1.02
C GLU A 204 -6.20 25.08 0.45
N GLY A 205 -5.67 25.86 1.40
CA GLY A 205 -6.08 25.87 2.82
C GLY A 205 -5.77 24.57 3.60
N ARG A 206 -6.08 24.46 4.89
CA ARG A 206 -5.71 23.29 5.71
C ARG A 206 -6.89 22.32 5.90
N PHE A 207 -6.60 21.07 6.27
CA PHE A 207 -7.58 20.02 6.50
C PHE A 207 -7.63 19.62 7.98
N ASP A 208 -8.82 19.40 8.52
CA ASP A 208 -9.00 18.86 9.87
C ASP A 208 -8.66 17.37 9.92
N VAL A 209 -8.96 16.66 8.83
CA VAL A 209 -8.64 15.24 8.67
C VAL A 209 -8.09 14.98 7.27
N ILE A 210 -6.93 14.34 7.20
CA ILE A 210 -6.40 13.75 5.97
C ILE A 210 -6.50 12.23 6.10
N ILE A 211 -7.25 11.61 5.21
CA ILE A 211 -7.44 10.17 5.12
C ILE A 211 -6.53 9.66 4.01
N SER A 212 -5.77 8.60 4.26
CA SER A 212 -4.79 8.08 3.31
C SER A 212 -4.92 6.57 3.19
N ASN A 213 -5.33 6.13 2.01
CA ASN A 213 -5.51 4.74 1.71
C ASN A 213 -4.23 4.15 1.14
N HIS A 214 -3.55 3.27 1.89
CA HIS A 214 -2.47 2.46 1.34
C HIS A 214 -1.45 3.34 0.59
N MET A 215 -1.03 4.45 1.18
CA MET A 215 -0.08 5.39 0.58
C MET A 215 1.30 5.22 1.17
N LEU A 216 1.39 4.89 2.45
CA LEU A 216 2.67 4.81 3.16
C LEU A 216 3.55 3.72 2.57
N THR A 217 3.01 2.61 2.03
CA THR A 217 3.81 1.59 1.32
C THR A 217 4.21 1.95 -0.10
N HIS A 218 3.51 2.89 -0.74
CA HIS A 218 3.75 3.30 -2.13
C HIS A 218 4.56 4.58 -2.28
N ALA A 219 4.62 5.44 -1.26
CA ALA A 219 5.37 6.68 -1.35
C ALA A 219 6.85 6.41 -1.69
N VAL A 220 7.33 7.03 -2.79
CA VAL A 220 8.75 6.97 -3.17
C VAL A 220 9.59 7.75 -2.16
N ARG A 221 9.03 8.84 -1.65
CA ARG A 221 9.62 9.75 -0.67
C ARG A 221 8.73 9.85 0.58
N PRO A 222 8.68 8.79 1.42
CA PRO A 222 7.70 8.70 2.50
C PRO A 222 7.86 9.77 3.58
N LYS A 223 9.09 10.23 3.87
CA LYS A 223 9.32 11.33 4.80
C LYS A 223 8.75 12.65 4.26
N GLU A 224 8.98 12.93 2.99
CA GLU A 224 8.46 14.10 2.29
C GLU A 224 6.93 14.04 2.18
N PHE A 225 6.36 12.88 1.85
CA PHE A 225 4.91 12.64 1.89
C PHE A 225 4.31 12.97 3.27
N LEU A 226 4.89 12.43 4.34
CA LEU A 226 4.42 12.68 5.71
C LEU A 226 4.60 14.15 6.12
N ALA A 227 5.68 14.80 5.68
CA ALA A 227 5.91 16.22 5.90
C ALA A 227 4.84 17.07 5.20
N THR A 228 4.56 16.79 3.91
CA THR A 228 3.47 17.45 3.16
C THR A 228 2.13 17.24 3.85
N VAL A 229 1.79 16.02 4.26
CA VAL A 229 0.55 15.75 5.00
C VAL A 229 0.47 16.60 6.27
N ARG A 230 1.53 16.62 7.08
CA ARG A 230 1.59 17.40 8.32
C ARG A 230 1.44 18.90 8.07
N GLU A 231 2.10 19.43 7.03
CA GLU A 231 1.98 20.83 6.64
C GLU A 231 0.56 21.21 6.22
N ARG A 232 -0.19 20.28 5.61
CA ARG A 232 -1.54 20.53 5.09
C ARG A 232 -2.64 20.24 6.13
N LEU A 233 -2.30 19.70 7.30
CA LEU A 233 -3.22 19.58 8.43
C LEU A 233 -3.42 20.94 9.14
N ALA A 234 -4.63 21.17 9.61
CA ALA A 234 -4.93 22.25 10.55
C ALA A 234 -4.23 22.00 11.89
N PRO A 235 -4.01 23.02 12.74
CA PRO A 235 -3.57 22.80 14.12
C PRO A 235 -4.51 21.80 14.83
N GLY A 236 -3.94 20.74 15.42
CA GLY A 236 -4.70 19.65 16.01
C GLY A 236 -5.35 18.68 15.02
N GLY A 237 -5.11 18.83 13.71
CA GLY A 237 -5.63 17.97 12.66
C GLY A 237 -5.05 16.56 12.68
N HIS A 238 -5.76 15.63 12.05
CA HIS A 238 -5.49 14.20 12.13
C HIS A 238 -5.18 13.58 10.77
N LEU A 239 -4.18 12.69 10.73
CA LEU A 239 -3.95 11.74 9.66
C LEU A 239 -4.60 10.40 10.01
N TYR A 240 -5.43 9.87 9.11
CA TYR A 240 -5.92 8.51 9.18
C TYR A 240 -5.30 7.64 8.08
N LEU A 241 -4.43 6.72 8.45
CA LEU A 241 -3.86 5.69 7.56
C LEU A 241 -4.73 4.43 7.62
N TYR A 242 -5.03 3.83 6.48
CA TYR A 242 -5.72 2.53 6.43
C TYR A 242 -5.31 1.70 5.21
N GLN A 243 -5.61 0.40 5.27
CA GLN A 243 -5.30 -0.57 4.19
C GLN A 243 -3.81 -0.68 3.85
N GLU A 244 -2.92 -0.30 4.77
CA GLU A 244 -1.48 -0.48 4.58
C GLU A 244 -1.09 -1.95 4.81
N PRO A 245 -0.54 -2.66 3.80
CA PRO A 245 -0.18 -4.06 3.94
C PRO A 245 1.04 -4.22 4.85
N MET A 246 0.96 -5.20 5.75
CA MET A 246 1.99 -5.45 6.74
C MET A 246 2.89 -6.63 6.39
N GLU A 247 4.07 -6.67 7.00
CA GLU A 247 5.05 -7.75 6.78
C GLU A 247 4.56 -9.13 7.25
N GLY A 248 3.60 -9.17 8.18
CA GLY A 248 3.01 -10.42 8.69
C GLY A 248 2.40 -11.30 7.60
N GLU A 249 1.99 -10.70 6.48
CA GLU A 249 1.54 -11.42 5.28
C GLU A 249 2.51 -12.52 4.85
N PHE A 250 3.81 -12.21 4.79
CA PHE A 250 4.84 -13.13 4.33
C PHE A 250 5.77 -13.63 5.44
N LEU A 251 5.82 -12.95 6.59
CA LEU A 251 6.57 -13.45 7.75
C LEU A 251 5.79 -14.53 8.52
N ASP A 252 4.47 -14.36 8.66
CA ASP A 252 3.67 -15.19 9.57
C ASP A 252 2.67 -16.08 8.81
N ARG A 253 2.08 -15.59 7.72
CA ARG A 253 1.03 -16.31 6.96
C ARG A 253 1.52 -17.05 5.72
N GLY A 254 2.84 -17.07 5.51
CA GLY A 254 3.46 -17.82 4.44
C GLY A 254 3.12 -17.34 3.03
N LYS A 255 2.62 -16.11 2.83
CA LYS A 255 2.62 -15.49 1.49
C LYS A 255 4.07 -15.33 1.02
N SER A 256 4.27 -15.25 -0.29
CA SER A 256 5.62 -15.05 -0.84
C SER A 256 6.08 -13.61 -0.62
N MET A 257 7.25 -13.44 0.02
CA MET A 257 7.89 -12.13 0.17
C MET A 257 8.06 -11.43 -1.18
N PHE A 258 8.44 -12.14 -2.24
CA PHE A 258 8.59 -11.55 -3.57
C PHE A 258 7.27 -11.09 -4.17
N ASN A 259 6.15 -11.78 -3.90
CA ASN A 259 4.84 -11.33 -4.37
C ASN A 259 4.36 -10.06 -3.64
N THR A 260 4.62 -9.96 -2.34
CA THR A 260 4.25 -8.78 -1.54
C THR A 260 5.15 -7.59 -1.85
N LEU A 261 6.47 -7.79 -1.96
CA LEU A 261 7.44 -6.75 -2.30
C LEU A 261 7.48 -6.50 -3.82
N ASN A 262 6.44 -5.86 -4.34
CA ASN A 262 6.32 -5.54 -5.77
C ASN A 262 6.96 -4.17 -6.11
N PRO A 263 7.03 -3.78 -7.40
CA PRO A 263 7.67 -2.53 -7.84
C PRO A 263 7.07 -1.24 -7.26
N PHE A 264 5.86 -1.30 -6.74
CA PHE A 264 5.18 -0.19 -6.08
C PHE A 264 5.21 -0.30 -4.55
N HIS A 265 5.52 -1.45 -3.95
CA HIS A 265 5.60 -1.61 -2.49
C HIS A 265 7.03 -1.34 -2.01
N LEU A 266 7.36 -0.05 -1.85
CA LEU A 266 8.71 0.41 -1.57
C LEU A 266 9.09 0.31 -0.10
N GLN A 267 8.12 0.07 0.78
CA GLN A 267 8.35 -0.22 2.19
C GLN A 267 7.29 -1.17 2.74
N THR A 268 7.66 -1.88 3.80
CA THR A 268 6.77 -2.72 4.62
C THR A 268 7.19 -2.65 6.08
N PHE A 269 6.28 -3.01 6.98
CA PHE A 269 6.44 -2.81 8.40
C PHE A 269 5.50 -3.70 9.22
N ASN A 270 5.79 -3.82 10.51
CA ASN A 270 4.83 -4.22 11.53
C ASN A 270 4.27 -3.00 12.28
N GLN A 271 3.30 -3.22 13.15
CA GLN A 271 2.61 -2.15 13.86
C GLN A 271 3.57 -1.28 14.69
N PRO A 272 4.48 -1.82 15.53
CA PRO A 272 5.46 -0.98 16.23
C PRO A 272 6.35 -0.15 15.31
N SER A 273 6.68 -0.65 14.13
CA SER A 273 7.47 0.10 13.14
C SER A 273 6.69 1.21 12.46
N ALA A 274 5.41 1.01 12.18
CA ALA A 274 4.53 2.05 11.65
C ALA A 274 4.35 3.19 12.66
N VAL A 275 4.15 2.86 13.94
CA VAL A 275 4.06 3.86 15.03
C VAL A 275 5.34 4.68 15.11
N ARG A 276 6.51 4.03 15.21
CA ARG A 276 7.81 4.74 15.22
C ARG A 276 8.02 5.59 13.97
N ALA A 277 7.57 5.12 12.80
CA ALA A 277 7.67 5.87 11.56
C ALA A 277 6.83 7.16 11.59
N LEU A 278 5.60 7.08 12.10
CA LEU A 278 4.73 8.25 12.29
C LEU A 278 5.32 9.23 13.30
N GLU A 279 5.77 8.73 14.46
CA GLU A 279 6.39 9.55 15.51
C GLU A 279 7.66 10.26 15.03
N ALA A 280 8.53 9.55 14.31
CA ALA A 280 9.73 10.13 13.69
C ALA A 280 9.42 11.23 12.66
N ASN A 281 8.16 11.33 12.21
CA ASN A 281 7.68 12.34 11.28
C ASN A 281 6.73 13.35 11.95
N GLY A 282 6.78 13.49 13.27
CA GLY A 282 6.02 14.50 14.02
C GLY A 282 4.53 14.24 14.06
N PHE A 283 4.15 12.98 14.22
CA PHE A 283 2.78 12.58 14.52
C PHE A 283 2.71 11.88 15.88
N GLN A 284 1.65 12.14 16.63
CA GLN A 284 1.30 11.37 17.82
C GLN A 284 0.22 10.35 17.46
N VAL A 285 0.51 9.05 17.60
CA VAL A 285 -0.48 8.00 17.31
C VAL A 285 -1.49 7.92 18.46
N ILE A 286 -2.76 8.19 18.15
CA ILE A 286 -3.89 8.16 19.11
C ILE A 286 -4.55 6.78 19.10
N PHE A 287 -4.65 6.18 17.92
CA PHE A 287 -5.24 4.86 17.73
C PHE A 287 -4.45 4.10 16.68
N CYS A 288 -4.19 2.82 16.92
CA CYS A 288 -3.73 1.92 15.87
C CYS A 288 -4.22 0.50 16.11
N THR A 289 -4.50 -0.21 15.03
CA THR A 289 -4.89 -1.62 15.07
C THR A 289 -4.48 -2.32 13.77
N VAL A 290 -4.55 -3.64 13.79
CA VAL A 290 -4.33 -4.48 12.62
C VAL A 290 -5.58 -5.34 12.41
N ARG A 291 -6.11 -5.32 11.19
CA ARG A 291 -7.23 -6.16 10.78
C ARG A 291 -6.89 -6.81 9.45
N ASP A 292 -6.93 -8.13 9.37
CA ASP A 292 -6.65 -8.87 8.13
C ASP A 292 -5.29 -8.52 7.49
N ASP A 293 -4.24 -8.37 8.31
CA ASP A 293 -2.89 -7.88 7.95
C ASP A 293 -2.83 -6.45 7.39
N LEU A 294 -3.91 -5.69 7.54
CA LEU A 294 -3.96 -4.30 7.17
C LEU A 294 -3.79 -3.45 8.41
N PHE A 295 -2.82 -2.54 8.37
CA PHE A 295 -2.61 -1.55 9.41
C PHE A 295 -3.60 -0.39 9.25
N LEU A 296 -4.17 0.02 10.38
CA LEU A 296 -5.01 1.20 10.51
C LEU A 296 -4.44 2.06 11.64
N ALA A 297 -4.34 3.37 11.44
CA ALA A 297 -3.98 4.28 12.52
C ALA A 297 -4.57 5.68 12.33
N ILE A 298 -4.93 6.29 13.45
CA ILE A 298 -5.20 7.73 13.57
C ILE A 298 -4.01 8.33 14.31
N ALA A 299 -3.42 9.36 13.71
CA ALA A 299 -2.33 10.10 14.31
C ALA A 299 -2.55 11.61 14.17
N GLN A 300 -2.36 12.35 15.26
CA GLN A 300 -2.47 13.80 15.27
C GLN A 300 -1.13 14.43 14.91
N ALA A 301 -1.13 15.53 14.15
CA ALA A 301 0.08 16.31 13.91
C ALA A 301 0.59 16.89 15.24
N ALA A 302 1.87 16.66 15.55
CA ALA A 302 2.55 17.30 16.67
C ALA A 302 3.21 18.61 16.21
N ASP A 303 3.28 19.61 17.10
CA ASP A 303 3.82 20.95 16.79
C ASP A 303 5.29 20.90 16.33
N MET A 304 6.05 19.90 16.79
CA MET A 304 7.42 19.66 16.37
C MET A 304 7.63 18.16 16.15
N PRO A 305 8.41 17.74 15.12
CA PRO A 305 8.92 16.39 15.07
C PRO A 305 9.78 16.15 16.32
N GLY A 306 9.24 15.38 17.26
CA GLY A 306 9.94 15.08 18.49
C GLY A 306 11.10 14.14 18.20
N ASP A 307 12.30 14.48 18.67
CA ASP A 307 13.42 13.52 18.75
C ASP A 307 13.17 12.42 19.82
N ASN A 308 12.05 12.51 20.53
CA ASN A 308 11.67 11.65 21.66
C ASN A 308 11.00 10.33 21.25
N TRP A 309 10.95 9.98 19.97
CA TRP A 309 10.41 8.69 19.54
C TRP A 309 11.35 7.54 19.90
N LYS A 310 10.79 6.41 20.32
CA LYS A 310 11.58 5.28 20.82
C LYS A 310 12.16 4.48 19.66
N ARG A 311 13.49 4.34 19.60
CA ARG A 311 14.15 3.46 18.62
C ARG A 311 13.79 1.97 18.84
N MET A 312 13.87 1.19 17.76
CA MET A 312 13.75 -0.27 17.81
C MET A 312 14.88 -0.86 18.66
N SER A 313 14.52 -1.74 19.60
CA SER A 313 15.50 -2.39 20.47
C SER A 313 16.33 -3.44 19.73
N ASP A 314 17.49 -3.79 20.29
CA ASP A 314 18.37 -4.82 19.75
C ASP A 314 17.73 -6.20 19.66
N SER A 315 16.95 -6.57 20.67
CA SER A 315 16.19 -7.83 20.67
C SER A 315 15.17 -7.86 19.53
N GLN A 316 14.40 -6.77 19.35
CA GLN A 316 13.46 -6.65 18.22
C GLN A 316 14.18 -6.69 16.88
N ARG A 317 15.32 -5.99 16.76
CA ARG A 317 16.17 -5.98 15.57
C ARG A 317 16.66 -7.38 15.21
N SER A 318 17.21 -8.12 16.18
CA SER A 318 17.71 -9.48 15.99
C SER A 318 16.61 -10.44 15.55
N ARG A 319 15.47 -10.43 16.25
CA ARG A 319 14.30 -11.25 15.91
C ARG A 319 13.83 -11.00 14.48
N ARG A 320 13.68 -9.73 14.09
CA ARG A 320 13.20 -9.38 12.74
C ARG A 320 14.20 -9.73 11.66
N ARG A 321 15.50 -9.50 11.87
CA ARG A 321 16.54 -9.96 10.93
C ARG A 321 16.44 -11.48 10.68
N SER A 322 16.24 -12.26 11.74
CA SER A 322 16.09 -13.71 11.61
C SER A 322 14.82 -14.08 10.83
N ALA A 323 13.67 -13.49 11.17
CA ALA A 323 12.40 -13.74 10.49
C ALA A 323 12.47 -13.40 8.99
N TYR A 324 13.03 -12.24 8.65
CA TYR A 324 13.21 -11.83 7.27
C TYR A 324 14.14 -12.77 6.48
N ARG A 325 15.23 -13.24 7.09
CA ARG A 325 16.11 -14.23 6.46
C ARG A 325 15.35 -15.51 6.12
N VAL A 326 14.57 -16.04 7.08
CA VAL A 326 13.75 -17.24 6.87
C VAL A 326 12.72 -17.03 5.76
N ALA A 327 12.03 -15.90 5.75
CA ALA A 327 11.04 -15.59 4.72
C ALA A 327 11.66 -15.37 3.33
N ASN A 328 12.85 -14.77 3.24
CA ASN A 328 13.58 -14.62 1.99
C ASN A 328 14.05 -15.99 1.46
N ASP A 329 14.66 -16.82 2.30
CA ASP A 329 15.07 -18.19 1.94
C ASP A 329 13.85 -19.00 1.44
N THR A 330 12.72 -18.92 2.15
CA THR A 330 11.46 -19.56 1.77
C THR A 330 10.93 -19.05 0.42
N ALA A 331 10.99 -17.75 0.17
CA ALA A 331 10.57 -17.17 -1.10
C ALA A 331 11.44 -17.65 -2.26
N ILE A 332 12.76 -17.76 -2.06
CA ILE A 332 13.72 -18.27 -3.07
C ILE A 332 13.43 -19.73 -3.41
N LEU A 333 13.21 -20.58 -2.42
CA LEU A 333 12.90 -21.99 -2.65
C LEU A 333 11.60 -22.20 -3.44
N ARG A 334 10.67 -21.23 -3.39
CA ARG A 334 9.40 -21.24 -4.13
C ARG A 334 9.52 -20.66 -5.54
N VAL A 335 10.66 -20.09 -5.94
CA VAL A 335 10.87 -19.59 -7.30
C VAL A 335 10.79 -20.78 -8.28
N PRO A 336 10.06 -20.64 -9.41
CA PRO A 336 10.04 -21.65 -10.48
C PRO A 336 11.45 -22.00 -10.95
N GLU A 337 11.69 -23.27 -11.27
CA GLU A 337 13.04 -23.77 -11.55
C GLU A 337 13.77 -23.00 -12.66
N HIS A 338 13.07 -22.67 -13.74
CA HIS A 338 13.62 -21.92 -14.87
C HIS A 338 13.98 -20.46 -14.52
N LEU A 339 13.51 -19.95 -13.38
CA LEU A 339 13.81 -18.60 -12.88
C LEU A 339 14.85 -18.60 -11.74
N ARG A 340 15.46 -19.75 -11.39
CA ARG A 340 16.38 -19.85 -10.25
C ARG A 340 17.82 -19.42 -10.51
N ALA A 341 18.19 -19.17 -11.76
CA ALA A 341 19.56 -18.78 -12.12
C ALA A 341 20.15 -17.64 -11.24
N PRO A 342 19.39 -16.60 -10.84
CA PRO A 342 19.89 -15.54 -9.96
C PRO A 342 20.33 -15.99 -8.56
N PHE A 343 19.90 -17.18 -8.11
CA PHE A 343 20.17 -17.71 -6.78
C PHE A 343 21.20 -18.85 -6.77
N ALA A 344 21.74 -19.24 -7.93
CA ALA A 344 22.60 -20.42 -8.08
C ALA A 344 23.79 -20.42 -7.11
N LYS A 345 24.42 -19.25 -6.88
CA LYS A 345 25.56 -19.09 -5.97
C LYS A 345 25.21 -19.36 -4.50
N ASP A 346 23.99 -19.00 -4.09
CA ASP A 346 23.57 -19.05 -2.68
C ASP A 346 22.66 -20.25 -2.40
N TRP A 347 22.34 -21.06 -3.42
CA TRP A 347 21.30 -22.09 -3.37
C TRP A 347 21.54 -23.13 -2.28
N ASP A 348 22.74 -23.72 -2.22
CA ASP A 348 23.05 -24.77 -1.24
C ASP A 348 22.94 -24.25 0.19
N ALA A 349 23.47 -23.04 0.44
CA ALA A 349 23.39 -22.39 1.74
C ALA A 349 21.93 -22.05 2.13
N ILE A 350 21.09 -21.66 1.16
CA ILE A 350 19.66 -21.42 1.37
C ILE A 350 18.94 -22.72 1.72
N VAL A 351 19.21 -23.81 1.00
CA VAL A 351 18.63 -25.14 1.25
C VAL A 351 19.01 -25.63 2.65
N GLU A 352 20.30 -25.59 2.99
CA GLU A 352 20.81 -26.02 4.29
C GLU A 352 20.14 -25.27 5.45
N ARG A 353 20.12 -23.93 5.39
CA ARG A 353 19.44 -23.11 6.41
C ARG A 353 17.95 -23.39 6.48
N SER A 354 17.30 -23.60 5.34
CA SER A 354 15.86 -23.87 5.29
C SER A 354 15.49 -25.22 5.91
N LEU A 355 16.34 -26.24 5.71
CA LEU A 355 16.21 -27.54 6.38
C LEU A 355 16.45 -27.41 7.89
N ALA A 356 17.51 -26.70 8.30
CA ALA A 356 17.84 -26.49 9.71
C ALA A 356 16.75 -25.72 10.47
N ASN A 357 16.12 -24.74 9.83
CA ASN A 357 15.00 -23.98 10.40
C ASN A 357 13.65 -24.70 10.30
N GLY A 358 13.61 -25.92 9.73
CA GLY A 358 12.39 -26.70 9.59
C GLY A 358 11.35 -26.13 8.61
N VAL A 359 11.69 -25.11 7.83
CA VAL A 359 10.78 -24.51 6.83
C VAL A 359 10.75 -25.27 5.51
N ALA A 360 11.71 -26.18 5.30
CA ALA A 360 11.73 -27.11 4.18
C ALA A 360 12.01 -28.55 4.65
N THR A 361 11.70 -29.51 3.78
CA THR A 361 12.01 -30.94 3.95
C THR A 361 12.59 -31.50 2.67
N ARG A 362 13.45 -32.50 2.77
CA ARG A 362 13.96 -33.27 1.63
C ARG A 362 13.07 -34.50 1.43
N SER A 363 12.48 -34.66 0.24
CA SER A 363 11.73 -35.86 -0.12
C SER A 363 12.66 -37.04 -0.43
N LYS A 364 12.08 -38.24 -0.57
CA LYS A 364 12.83 -39.47 -0.86
C LYS A 364 13.63 -39.40 -2.17
N ASP A 365 13.15 -38.64 -3.15
CA ASP A 365 13.81 -38.39 -4.44
C ASP A 365 14.84 -37.23 -4.38
N GLY A 366 15.14 -36.71 -3.18
CA GLY A 366 16.11 -35.63 -2.98
C GLY A 366 15.58 -34.22 -3.25
N ARG A 367 14.33 -34.06 -3.71
CA ARG A 367 13.75 -32.74 -3.97
C ARG A 367 13.49 -31.98 -2.66
N ILE A 368 13.61 -30.66 -2.72
CA ILE A 368 13.31 -29.76 -1.59
C ILE A 368 11.86 -29.32 -1.67
N LYS A 369 11.09 -29.64 -0.62
CA LYS A 369 9.70 -29.21 -0.47
C LYS A 369 9.59 -28.21 0.68
N VAL A 370 9.15 -27.00 0.37
CA VAL A 370 8.83 -25.98 1.38
C VAL A 370 7.58 -26.40 2.13
N ARG A 371 7.60 -26.37 3.46
CA ARG A 371 6.42 -26.66 4.26
C ARG A 371 5.35 -25.60 3.99
N LYS A 372 4.10 -26.02 3.87
CA LYS A 372 2.99 -25.07 3.93
C LYS A 372 2.97 -24.53 5.34
N VAL A 373 2.88 -23.21 5.48
CA VAL A 373 2.52 -22.62 6.77
C VAL A 373 1.10 -23.10 7.00
N GLU A 374 0.90 -23.93 8.02
CA GLU A 374 -0.45 -24.29 8.43
C GLU A 374 -1.14 -22.98 8.79
N GLU A 375 -2.23 -22.67 8.09
CA GLU A 375 -3.10 -21.57 8.48
C GLU A 375 -3.58 -21.92 9.88
N GLN A 376 -2.94 -21.37 10.90
CA GLN A 376 -3.49 -21.38 12.25
C GLN A 376 -4.85 -20.71 12.08
N ALA A 377 -5.92 -21.49 12.26
CA ALA A 377 -7.28 -20.97 12.21
C ALA A 377 -7.42 -19.95 13.35
N THR A 378 -7.15 -18.69 13.04
CA THR A 378 -7.29 -17.54 13.92
C THR A 378 -8.72 -17.03 13.90
#